data_AF-A0A3M2ZU57-F1
#
_entry.id   AF-A0A3M2ZU57-F1
#
_cell.length_a   1.000
_cell.length_b   1.000
_cell.length_c   1.000
_cell.angle_alpha   90.00
_cell.angle_beta   90.00
_cell.angle_gamma   90.00
#
_symmetry.space_group_name_H-M   'P 1'
#
loop_
_entity.id
_entity.type
_entity.pdbx_description
1 polymer ?
#
loop_
_entity_poly.entity_id
_entity_poly.type
_entity_poly.pdbx_seq_one_letter_code
_entity_poly.pdbx_strand_id
1 'polypeptide(L)' 'ADLAKMPKWQHLNADALSIIADLVVKSVFAMLPELIDPPPASLAPHLTPQAKITQQLRFIFIGARHWRGLGTHD' A
#
# COMPACT_ATOMS: atom_id res chain seq x y z
N ALA A 1 -5.06 -15.72 -2.94
CA ALA A 1 -4.95 -14.31 -2.53
C ALA A 1 -5.46 -13.41 -3.65
N ASP A 2 -6.22 -12.36 -3.36
CA ASP A 2 -6.88 -11.52 -4.39
C ASP A 2 -5.91 -10.70 -5.24
N LEU A 3 -4.73 -10.37 -4.70
CA LEU A 3 -3.67 -9.69 -5.45
C LEU A 3 -3.15 -10.50 -6.64
N ALA A 4 -3.12 -11.84 -6.52
CA ALA A 4 -2.71 -12.74 -7.60
C ALA A 4 -3.71 -12.76 -8.77
N LYS A 5 -4.96 -12.32 -8.55
CA LYS A 5 -5.98 -12.21 -9.61
C LYS A 5 -5.84 -10.91 -10.41
N MET A 6 -4.95 -9.99 -10.02
CA MET A 6 -4.77 -8.72 -10.71
C MET A 6 -3.94 -8.89 -12.00
N PRO A 7 -4.50 -8.62 -13.20
CA PRO A 7 -3.79 -8.85 -14.47
C PRO A 7 -2.48 -8.08 -14.57
N LYS A 8 -2.40 -6.91 -13.93
CA LYS A 8 -1.22 -6.03 -13.96
C LYS A 8 -0.02 -6.58 -13.19
N TRP A 9 -0.21 -7.62 -12.38
CA TRP A 9 0.77 -8.14 -11.42
C TRP A 9 1.21 -9.58 -11.72
N GLN A 10 0.86 -10.11 -12.89
CA GLN A 10 1.24 -11.47 -13.30
C GLN A 10 2.75 -11.68 -13.43
N HIS A 11 3.53 -10.60 -13.52
CA HIS A 11 4.99 -10.66 -13.54
C HIS A 11 5.62 -10.87 -12.15
N LEU A 12 4.83 -10.77 -11.07
CA LEU A 12 5.29 -10.97 -9.70
C LEU A 12 5.05 -12.42 -9.27
N ASN A 13 6.07 -13.04 -8.68
CA ASN A 13 5.94 -14.36 -8.06
C ASN A 13 5.17 -14.28 -6.72
N ALA A 14 4.87 -15.44 -6.13
CA ALA A 14 4.12 -15.51 -4.88
C ALA A 14 4.81 -14.76 -3.72
N ASP A 15 6.14 -14.82 -3.62
CA ASP A 15 6.91 -14.14 -2.56
C ASP A 15 6.83 -12.61 -2.69
N ALA A 16 6.98 -12.10 -3.91
CA ALA A 16 6.82 -10.67 -4.20
C ALA A 16 5.38 -10.21 -3.88
N LEU A 17 4.37 -10.99 -4.25
CA LEU A 17 2.98 -10.69 -3.91
C LEU A 17 2.74 -10.70 -2.38
N SER A 18 3.39 -11.60 -1.65
CA SER A 18 3.30 -11.65 -0.19
C SER A 18 3.90 -10.41 0.47
N ILE A 19 5.02 -9.89 -0.05
CA ILE A 19 5.64 -8.66 0.45
C ILE A 19 4.74 -7.46 0.19
N ILE A 20 4.13 -7.38 -1.00
CA ILE A 20 3.17 -6.30 -1.30
C ILE A 20 1.95 -6.40 -0.37
N ALA A 21 1.44 -7.60 -0.11
CA ALA A 21 0.33 -7.78 0.82
C ALA A 21 0.69 -7.31 2.24
N ASP A 22 1.85 -7.71 2.75
CA ASP A 22 2.36 -7.31 4.06
C ASP A 22 2.56 -5.79 4.15
N LEU A 23 3.12 -5.17 3.11
CA LEU A 23 3.29 -3.72 3.03
C LEU A 23 1.94 -2.98 3.09
N VAL A 24 0.93 -3.44 2.34
CA VAL A 24 -0.42 -2.85 2.35
C VAL A 24 -1.04 -2.94 3.75
N VAL A 25 -0.97 -4.12 4.40
CA VAL A 25 -1.52 -4.31 5.75
C VAL A 25 -0.82 -3.40 6.75
N LYS A 26 0.52 -3.36 6.73
CA LYS A 26 1.31 -2.50 7.62
C LYS A 26 1.01 -1.02 7.43
N SER A 27 0.87 -0.54 6.19
CA SER A 27 0.53 0.85 5.91
C SER A 27 -0.85 1.23 6.45
N VAL A 28 -1.86 0.36 6.31
CA VAL A 28 -3.20 0.63 6.85
C VAL A 28 -3.20 0.57 8.38
N PHE A 29 -2.55 -0.42 8.98
CA PHE A 29 -2.47 -0.56 10.44
C PHE A 29 -1.71 0.61 11.08
N ALA A 30 -0.64 1.10 10.44
CA ALA A 30 0.11 2.25 10.93
C ALA A 30 -0.71 3.56 10.94
N MET A 31 -1.81 3.63 10.19
CA MET A 31 -2.73 4.78 10.18
C MET A 31 -3.80 4.71 11.28
N LEU A 32 -3.96 3.57 11.96
CA LEU A 32 -4.98 3.42 13.02
C LEU A 32 -4.88 4.45 14.14
N PRO A 33 -3.68 4.85 14.64
CA PRO A 33 -3.58 5.89 15.66
C PRO A 33 -4.20 7.21 15.22
N GLU A 34 -4.09 7.57 13.94
CA GLU A 34 -4.64 8.80 13.37
C GLU A 34 -6.18 8.75 13.19
N LEU A 35 -6.80 7.58 13.37
CA LEU A 35 -8.24 7.36 13.26
C LEU A 35 -8.95 7.28 14.63
N ILE A 36 -8.20 7.19 15.72
CA ILE A 36 -8.75 7.12 17.08
C ILE A 36 -9.19 8.50 17.55
N ASP A 37 -8.34 9.51 17.36
CA ASP A 37 -8.62 10.88 17.79
C ASP A 37 -9.26 11.70 16.67
N PRO A 38 -10.20 12.62 16.98
CA PRO A 38 -10.79 13.50 15.98
C PRO A 38 -9.72 14.40 15.35
N PRO A 39 -9.75 14.60 14.02
CA PRO A 39 -8.74 15.40 13.33
C PRO A 39 -8.79 16.87 13.77
N PRO A 40 -7.65 17.60 13.73
CA PRO A 40 -7.60 19.02 14.03
C PRO A 40 -8.56 19.83 13.14
N ALA A 41 -9.21 20.85 13.70
CA ALA A 41 -10.21 21.67 12.99
C ALA A 41 -9.69 22.38 11.73
N SER A 42 -8.37 22.56 11.60
CA SER A 42 -7.71 23.23 10.46
C SER A 42 -6.87 22.29 9.59
N LEU A 43 -7.17 20.98 9.59
CA LEU A 43 -6.41 20.02 8.81
C LEU A 43 -6.68 20.22 7.31
N ALA A 44 -5.62 20.45 6.52
CA ALA A 44 -5.74 20.54 5.08
C ALA A 44 -6.32 19.23 4.50
N PRO A 45 -7.16 19.27 3.43
CA PRO A 45 -7.84 18.07 2.91
C PRO A 45 -6.90 16.90 2.55
N HIS A 46 -5.69 17.21 2.06
CA HIS A 46 -4.68 16.21 1.70
C HIS A 46 -3.92 15.61 2.90
N LEU A 47 -4.06 16.20 4.10
CA LEU A 47 -3.49 15.70 5.34
C LEU A 47 -4.48 14.85 6.15
N THR A 48 -5.74 14.74 5.70
CA THR A 48 -6.72 13.85 6.32
C THR A 48 -6.20 12.41 6.31
N PRO A 49 -6.46 11.61 7.36
CA PRO A 49 -6.03 10.21 7.40
C PRO A 49 -6.49 9.42 6.16
N GLN A 50 -7.72 9.69 5.68
CA GLN A 50 -8.26 9.11 4.46
C GLN A 50 -7.45 9.49 3.21
N ALA A 51 -7.11 10.78 3.03
CA ALA A 51 -6.31 11.22 1.88
C ALA A 51 -4.90 10.62 1.95
N LYS A 52 -4.29 10.60 3.13
CA LYS A 52 -2.95 10.03 3.36
C LYS A 52 -2.93 8.54 3.01
N ILE A 53 -3.84 7.73 3.55
CA ILE A 53 -3.84 6.28 3.25
C ILE A 53 -4.17 6.02 1.78
N THR A 54 -5.06 6.81 1.17
CA THR A 54 -5.35 6.70 -0.26
C THR A 54 -4.10 6.99 -1.11
N GLN A 55 -3.36 8.04 -0.78
CA GLN A 55 -2.12 8.41 -1.47
C GLN A 55 -1.03 7.34 -1.30
N GLN A 56 -0.85 6.83 -0.08
CA GLN A 56 0.11 5.76 0.22
C GLN A 56 -0.22 4.47 -0.53
N LEU A 57 -1.47 4.03 -0.51
CA LEU A 57 -1.91 2.86 -1.26
C LEU A 57 -1.72 3.05 -2.75
N ARG A 58 -2.09 4.22 -3.31
CA ARG A 58 -1.82 4.53 -4.73
C ARG A 58 -0.33 4.42 -5.05
N PHE A 59 0.53 4.95 -4.20
CA PHE A 59 1.98 4.86 -4.37
C PHE A 59 2.45 3.40 -4.39
N ILE A 60 2.00 2.58 -3.43
CA ILE A 60 2.30 1.14 -3.38
C ILE A 60 1.82 0.44 -4.66
N PHE A 61 0.56 0.65 -5.07
CA PHE A 61 -0.03 0.00 -6.24
C PHE A 61 0.62 0.43 -7.57
N ILE A 62 1.05 1.70 -7.69
CA ILE A 62 1.77 2.20 -8.87
C ILE A 62 3.20 1.65 -8.88
N GLY A 63 3.88 1.67 -7.74
CA GLY A 63 5.24 1.11 -7.59
C GLY A 63 5.27 -0.38 -7.94
N ALA A 64 4.30 -1.15 -7.45
CA ALA A 64 4.17 -2.58 -7.73
C ALA A 64 4.00 -2.91 -9.23
N ARG A 65 3.53 -1.97 -10.08
CA ARG A 65 3.48 -2.20 -11.54
C ARG A 65 4.84 -2.15 -12.22
N HIS A 66 5.80 -1.45 -11.62
CA HIS A 66 7.13 -1.22 -12.19
C HIS A 66 8.21 -2.02 -11.45
N TRP A 67 7.87 -2.59 -10.29
CA TRP A 67 8.77 -3.40 -9.51
C TRP A 67 8.97 -4.76 -10.17
N ARG A 68 10.23 -5.20 -10.32
CA ARG A 68 10.57 -6.49 -10.95
C ARG A 68 10.53 -7.67 -9.98
N GLY A 69 9.96 -7.48 -8.80
CA GLY A 69 9.99 -8.44 -7.71
C GLY A 69 11.31 -8.45 -6.95
N LEU A 70 11.50 -9.48 -6.14
CA LEU A 70 12.76 -9.76 -5.48
C LEU A 70 13.73 -10.21 -6.56
N GLY A 71 14.75 -9.40 -6.85
CA GLY A 71 15.75 -9.75 -7.86
C GLY A 71 16.27 -11.17 -7.63
N THR A 72 16.51 -11.90 -8.72
CA THR A 72 17.19 -13.19 -8.67
C THR A 72 18.56 -12.97 -8.04
N HIS A 73 18.70 -13.34 -6.77
CA HIS A 73 19.99 -13.74 -6.23
C HIS A 73 20.16 -15.20 -6.64
N ASP A 74 20.57 -15.40 -7.89
CA ASP A 74 21.39 -16.52 -8.32
C ASP A 74 22.74 -15.94 -8.74
#